data_AF-A0A7V7PL83-F1
#
_entry.id   AF-A0A7V7PL83-F1
#
_cell.length_a   1.000
_cell.length_b   1.000
_cell.length_c   1.000
_cell.angle_alpha   90.00
_cell.angle_beta   90.00
_cell.angle_gamma   90.00
#
_symmetry.space_group_name_H-M   'P 1'
#
loop_
_entity.id
_entity.type
_entity.pdbx_description
1 polymer ?
#
loop_
_entity_poly.entity_id
_entity_poly.type
_entity_poly.pdbx_seq_one_letter_code
_entity_poly.pdbx_strand_id
1 'polypeptide(L)' 'MGRRRHPLPSDLAASWFASLPPRERPSPILPELCRRFGLTQAEARLVVLKVTLEHGRAE' A
#
# COMPACT_ATOMS: atom_id res chain seq x y z
N MET A 1 -13.16 -26.27 5.83
CA MET A 1 -12.98 -25.08 6.68
C MET A 1 -11.89 -24.21 6.10
N GLY A 2 -12.17 -22.92 5.88
CA GLY A 2 -11.41 -22.03 5.00
C GLY A 2 -9.96 -21.80 5.44
N ARG A 3 -9.03 -21.85 4.49
CA ARG A 3 -7.65 -21.40 4.69
C ARG A 3 -7.70 -19.92 5.07
N ARG A 4 -7.34 -19.59 6.30
CA ARG A 4 -7.06 -18.20 6.70
C ARG A 4 -5.89 -17.71 5.85
N ARG A 5 -6.20 -17.05 4.73
CA ARG A 5 -5.20 -16.46 3.84
C ARG A 5 -4.59 -15.32 4.62
N HIS A 6 -3.38 -15.53 5.14
CA HIS A 6 -2.64 -14.46 5.78
C HIS A 6 -2.49 -13.33 4.76
N PRO A 7 -2.91 -12.10 5.06
CA PRO A 7 -2.82 -11.01 4.10
C PRO A 7 -1.35 -10.80 3.76
N LEU A 8 -1.04 -10.72 2.46
CA LEU A 8 0.32 -10.48 2.01
C LEU A 8 0.78 -9.10 2.52
N PRO A 9 2.09 -8.89 2.77
CA PRO A 9 2.62 -7.61 3.23
C PRO A 9 2.21 -6.44 2.32
N SER A 10 2.09 -6.68 1.02
CA SER A 10 1.62 -5.72 0.03
C SER A 10 0.15 -5.34 0.17
N ASP A 11 -0.71 -6.25 0.65
CA ASP A 11 -2.14 -5.98 0.85
C ASP A 11 -2.36 -5.13 2.11
N LEU A 12 -1.61 -5.43 3.18
CA LEU A 12 -1.55 -4.60 4.39
C LEU A 12 -1.02 -3.20 4.08
N ALA A 13 0.04 -3.11 3.27
CA ALA A 13 0.62 -1.84 2.85
C ALA A 13 -0.37 -1.01 2.02
N ALA A 14 -1.12 -1.65 1.12
CA ALA A 14 -2.16 -0.99 0.33
C ALA A 14 -3.31 -0.47 1.20
N SER A 15 -3.81 -1.28 2.13
CA SER A 15 -4.87 -0.86 3.07
C SER A 15 -4.42 0.31 3.94
N TRP A 16 -3.18 0.27 4.45
CA TRP A 16 -2.62 1.38 5.21
C TRP A 16 -2.48 2.65 4.36
N PHE A 17 -1.91 2.56 3.16
CA PHE A 17 -1.69 3.72 2.30
C PHE A 17 -3.01 4.33 1.80
N ALA A 18 -4.01 3.51 1.49
CA ALA A 18 -5.37 3.94 1.15
C ALA A 18 -6.07 4.68 2.30
N SER A 19 -5.80 4.28 3.55
CA SER A 19 -6.40 4.89 4.73
C SER A 19 -5.80 6.26 5.09
N LEU A 20 -4.67 6.64 4.49
CA LEU A 20 -4.04 7.93 4.75
C LEU A 20 -4.65 9.04 3.89
N PRO A 21 -5.16 10.12 4.52
CA PRO A 21 -5.57 11.31 3.77
C PRO A 21 -4.35 11.96 3.08
N PRO A 22 -4.53 12.68 1.96
CA PRO A 22 -3.43 13.20 1.15
C PRO A 22 -2.39 14.01 1.93
N ARG A 23 -2.84 14.81 2.91
CA ARG A 23 -1.98 15.65 3.76
C ARG A 23 -1.11 14.87 4.77
N GLU A 24 -1.47 13.62 5.07
CA GLU A 24 -0.75 12.75 6.02
C GLU A 24 0.05 11.67 5.30
N ARG A 25 0.07 11.68 3.96
CA ARG A 25 0.88 10.74 3.19
C ARG A 25 2.37 11.06 3.39
N PRO A 26 3.18 10.09 3.83
CA PRO A 26 4.60 10.32 4.06
C PRO A 26 5.29 10.65 2.74
N SER A 27 6.20 11.61 2.75
CA SER A 27 7.07 11.90 1.61
C SER A 27 8.52 11.74 2.05
N PRO A 28 9.31 10.81 1.46
CA PRO A 28 8.99 9.98 0.29
C PRO A 28 8.21 8.68 0.62
N ILE A 29 7.13 8.39 -0.14
CA ILE A 29 6.19 7.27 0.09
C ILE A 29 6.87 5.89 -0.04
N LEU A 30 7.65 5.69 -1.12
CA LEU A 30 8.24 4.38 -1.44
C LEU A 30 9.20 3.84 -0.36
N PRO A 31 10.22 4.60 0.11
CA PRO A 31 11.11 4.10 1.15
C PRO A 31 10.38 3.86 2.48
N GLU A 32 9.33 4.62 2.79
CA GLU A 32 8.51 4.36 3.98
C GLU A 32 7.75 3.03 3.86
N LEU A 33 7.17 2.73 2.69
CA LEU A 33 6.52 1.44 2.43
C LEU A 33 7.51 0.28 2.53
N CYS A 34 8.71 0.42 1.96
CA CYS A 34 9.77 -0.59 2.09
C CYS A 34 10.16 -0.82 3.55
N ARG A 35 10.38 0.26 4.31
CA ARG A 35 10.79 0.20 5.72
C ARG A 35 9.72 -0.42 6.61
N ARG A 36 8.46 -0.03 6.43
CA ARG A 36 7.36 -0.38 7.33
C ARG A 36 6.80 -1.79 7.09
N PHE A 37 6.82 -2.25 5.85
CA PHE A 37 6.22 -3.53 5.45
C PHE A 37 7.24 -4.54 4.90
N GLY A 38 8.54 -4.22 4.92
CA GLY A 38 9.60 -5.10 4.41
C GLY A 38 9.54 -5.32 2.90
N LEU A 39 8.91 -4.39 2.17
CA LEU A 39 8.71 -4.51 0.73
C LEU A 39 9.98 -4.18 -0.04
N THR A 40 10.13 -4.82 -1.20
CA THR A 40 11.06 -4.35 -2.23
C THR A 40 10.56 -3.06 -2.87
N GLN A 41 11.44 -2.30 -3.53
CA GLN A 41 11.02 -1.11 -4.28
C GLN A 41 9.97 -1.42 -5.35
N ALA A 42 10.05 -2.59 -5.99
CA ALA A 42 9.08 -3.01 -7.00
C ALA A 42 7.70 -3.23 -6.38
N GLU A 43 7.63 -3.92 -5.25
CA GLU A 43 6.37 -4.15 -4.53
C GLU A 43 5.78 -2.84 -3.98
N ALA A 44 6.61 -1.96 -3.41
CA ALA A 44 6.15 -0.64 -2.94
C ALA A 44 5.55 0.19 -4.08
N ARG A 45 6.13 0.15 -5.29
CA ARG A 45 5.56 0.82 -6.47
C ARG A 45 4.22 0.22 -6.88
N LEU A 46 4.10 -1.11 -6.87
CA LEU A 46 2.83 -1.79 -7.16
C LEU A 46 1.74 -1.41 -6.15
N VAL A 47 2.08 -1.26 -4.88
CA VAL A 47 1.15 -0.81 -3.83
C VAL A 47 0.64 0.60 -4.11
N VAL A 48 1.55 1.55 -4.38
CA VAL A 48 1.17 2.94 -4.70
C VAL A 48 0.30 2.98 -5.96
N LEU A 49 0.67 2.25 -7.01
CA LEU A 49 -0.10 2.16 -8.24
C LEU A 49 -1.50 1.59 -7.98
N LYS A 50 -1.61 0.47 -7.25
CA LYS A 50 -2.88 -0.16 -6.89
C LYS A 50 -3.80 0.83 -6.18
N VAL A 51 -3.33 1.46 -5.11
CA VAL A 51 -4.14 2.42 -4.34
C VAL A 51 -4.52 3.64 -5.17
N THR A 52 -3.62 4.13 -6.02
CA THR A 52 -3.89 5.27 -6.91
C THR A 52 -4.95 4.93 -7.96
N LEU A 53 -4.92 3.72 -8.53
CA LEU A 53 -5.94 3.27 -9.48
C LEU A 53 -7.29 3.03 -8.82
N GLU A 54 -7.31 2.49 -7.60
CA GLU A 54 -8.56 2.24 -6.88
C GLU A 54 -9.20 3.53 -6.33
N HIS A 55 -8.40 4.53 -5.94
CA HIS A 55 -8.92 5.80 -5.43
C HIS A 55 -9.07 6.89 -6.50
N GLY A 56 -8.27 6.84 -7.58
CA GLY A 56 -8.37 7.78 -8.72
C GLY A 56 -9.53 7.48 -9.67
N ARG A 57 -10.19 6.32 -9.52
CA ARG A 57 -11.46 6.00 -10.19
C ARG A 57 -12.70 6.53 -9.45
N ALA A 58 -12.52 7.18 -8.31
CA ALA A 58 -13.62 7.74 -7.53
C ALA A 58 -14.03 9.17 -7.96
N GLU A 59 -13.60 9.61 -9.15
CA GLU A 59 -13.90 10.95 -9.70
C GLU A 59 -14.72 10.87 -10.99
#